data_AF-A0AAV7BRU7-F1
#
_entry.id   AF-A0AAV7BRU7-F1
#
_cell.length_a   1.000
_cell.length_b   1.000
_cell.length_c   1.000
_cell.angle_alpha   90.00
_cell.angle_beta   90.00
_cell.angle_gamma   90.00
#
_symmetry.space_group_name_H-M   'P 1'
#
loop_
_entity.id
_entity.type
_entity.pdbx_description
1 polymer ?
#
loop_
_entity_poly.entity_id
_entity_poly.type
_entity_poly.pdbx_seq_one_letter_code
_entity_poly.pdbx_strand_id
1 'polypeptide(L)'
;MNISKNLYELLPRTSPLKNKNFKTCAIVGNSGILLNSGCGKEIDAHDFVIRCNLAPVEEYARDVGMKTHLVTMNPSVVQRAFEDLVNDTWKDKFLQRLKSLNESILWIPAFMAKGGEERVEWVNDLIIKHHINVHTAYPSLRLLHAVRGYWLTNKVHIKRPTTGILMYTLATRFCNRIDLYGFWPFSRDLHQNPVKYHYYDSLKYGYTSQAGPHAMPLEFKALKNLHLQGALKLTVGKCESAT
;
A
#
# COMPACT_ATOMS: atom_id res chain seq x y z
N MET A 1 18.83 -15.48 -9.62
CA MET A 1 18.18 -14.27 -10.14
C MET A 1 19.29 -13.25 -10.33
N ASN A 2 19.52 -12.79 -11.56
CA ASN A 2 20.57 -11.80 -11.83
C ASN A 2 19.99 -10.40 -11.57
N ILE A 3 20.73 -9.55 -10.86
CA ILE A 3 20.34 -8.15 -10.68
C ILE A 3 20.60 -7.43 -12.01
N SER A 4 19.55 -6.83 -12.60
CA SER A 4 19.70 -6.05 -13.83
C SER A 4 20.46 -4.75 -13.57
N LYS A 5 21.04 -4.18 -14.64
CA LYS A 5 21.72 -2.88 -14.57
C LYS A 5 20.75 -1.78 -14.09
N ASN A 6 19.53 -1.74 -14.64
CA ASN A 6 18.50 -0.79 -14.25
C ASN A 6 18.12 -0.92 -12.77
N LEU A 7 17.92 -2.15 -12.28
CA LEU A 7 17.65 -2.38 -10.86
C LEU A 7 18.80 -1.89 -9.99
N TYR A 8 20.05 -2.21 -10.36
CA TYR A 8 21.24 -1.78 -9.61
C TYR A 8 21.36 -0.25 -9.53
N GLU A 9 21.13 0.46 -10.64
CA GLU A 9 21.15 1.93 -10.69
C GLU A 9 20.08 2.58 -9.78
N LEU A 10 18.93 1.92 -9.64
CA LEU A 10 17.82 2.38 -8.80
C LEU A 10 17.91 1.91 -7.34
N LEU A 11 18.91 1.11 -6.95
CA LEU A 11 19.07 0.71 -5.55
C LEU A 11 19.47 1.92 -4.70
N PRO A 12 18.75 2.21 -3.60
CA PRO A 12 19.13 3.31 -2.72
C PRO A 12 20.44 2.97 -2.00
N ARG A 13 21.41 3.90 -2.01
CA ARG A 13 22.69 3.74 -1.29
C ARG A 13 22.49 3.63 0.23
N THR A 14 21.46 4.27 0.76
CA THR A 14 21.04 4.21 2.16
C THR A 14 19.52 4.11 2.22
N SER A 15 18.98 3.44 3.25
CA SER A 15 17.52 3.36 3.43
C SER A 15 16.88 4.76 3.42
N PRO A 16 15.85 5.01 2.60
CA PRO A 16 15.13 6.29 2.55
C PRO A 16 14.50 6.70 3.89
N LEU A 17 14.30 5.73 4.79
CA LEU A 17 13.70 5.92 6.11
C LEU A 17 14.73 5.87 7.25
N LYS A 18 16.04 5.83 6.92
CA LYS A 18 17.10 5.84 7.94
C LYS A 18 17.04 7.14 8.76
N ASN A 19 17.04 7.00 10.08
CA ASN A 19 16.99 8.12 11.05
C ASN A 19 15.76 9.04 10.87
N LYS A 20 14.65 8.52 10.32
CA LYS A 20 13.38 9.24 10.24
C LYS A 20 12.50 8.88 11.43
N ASN A 21 11.81 9.87 11.97
CA ASN A 21 10.74 9.70 12.95
C ASN A 21 9.64 10.74 12.67
N PHE A 22 8.40 10.29 12.57
CA PHE A 22 7.22 11.11 12.31
C PHE A 22 6.25 11.02 13.49
N LYS A 23 5.59 12.12 13.87
CA LYS A 23 4.67 12.11 15.01
C LYS A 23 3.40 11.35 14.66
N THR A 24 2.86 11.59 13.46
CA THR A 24 1.64 10.93 12.98
C THR A 24 1.83 10.34 11.59
N CYS A 25 1.39 9.09 11.43
CA CYS A 25 1.41 8.39 10.15
C CYS A 25 0.02 7.88 9.79
N ALA A 26 -0.45 8.20 8.59
CA ALA A 26 -1.61 7.56 8.00
C ALA A 26 -1.18 6.40 7.10
N ILE A 27 -1.80 5.24 7.26
CA ILE A 27 -1.66 4.13 6.32
C ILE A 27 -3.02 3.92 5.65
N VAL A 28 -3.04 4.11 4.33
CA VAL A 28 -4.24 4.04 3.52
C VAL A 28 -4.23 2.73 2.74
N GLY A 29 -5.06 1.80 3.18
CA GLY A 29 -5.45 0.61 2.44
C GLY A 29 -6.45 0.95 1.34
N ASN A 30 -6.78 -0.06 0.52
CA ASN A 30 -7.50 0.18 -0.73
C ASN A 30 -9.02 -0.10 -0.64
N SER A 31 -9.53 -0.47 0.54
CA SER A 31 -10.93 -0.92 0.66
C SER A 31 -11.95 0.12 0.22
N GLY A 32 -13.04 -0.34 -0.40
CA GLY A 32 -14.18 0.50 -0.76
C GLY A 32 -14.91 1.14 0.42
N ILE A 33 -14.58 0.75 1.66
CA ILE A 33 -15.11 1.40 2.87
C ILE A 33 -14.78 2.91 2.94
N LEU A 34 -13.76 3.34 2.19
CA LEU A 34 -13.37 4.74 2.11
C LEU A 34 -14.34 5.59 1.29
N LEU A 35 -15.15 5.00 0.40
CA LEU A 35 -16.06 5.76 -0.45
C LEU A 35 -17.10 6.51 0.40
N ASN A 36 -17.22 7.82 0.16
CA ASN A 36 -18.07 8.76 0.91
C ASN A 36 -17.72 8.90 2.39
N SER A 37 -16.49 8.56 2.78
CA SER A 37 -16.01 8.71 4.16
C SER A 37 -15.67 10.15 4.53
N GLY A 38 -15.31 11.00 3.56
CA GLY A 38 -14.83 12.36 3.82
C GLY A 38 -13.46 12.43 4.52
N CYS A 39 -12.73 11.32 4.58
CA CYS A 39 -11.48 11.21 5.35
C CYS A 39 -10.28 11.91 4.71
N GLY A 40 -10.39 12.46 3.50
CA GLY A 40 -9.23 12.98 2.77
C GLY A 40 -8.47 14.07 3.50
N LYS A 41 -9.17 15.02 4.13
CA LYS A 41 -8.54 16.08 4.93
C LYS A 41 -7.83 15.55 6.16
N GLU A 42 -8.42 14.57 6.86
CA GLU A 42 -7.80 13.95 8.05
C GLU A 42 -6.55 13.16 7.65
N ILE A 43 -6.60 12.39 6.56
CA ILE A 43 -5.45 11.66 6.01
C ILE A 43 -4.33 12.64 5.66
N ASP A 44 -4.65 13.71 4.93
CA ASP A 44 -3.68 14.71 4.49
C ASP A 44 -3.14 15.57 5.65
N ALA A 45 -3.74 15.53 6.84
CA ALA A 45 -3.21 16.21 8.03
C ALA A 45 -2.03 15.47 8.69
N HIS A 46 -1.77 14.21 8.32
CA HIS A 46 -0.67 13.43 8.91
C HIS A 46 0.71 13.89 8.42
N ASP A 47 1.73 13.72 9.26
CA ASP A 47 3.13 14.05 8.90
C ASP A 47 3.64 13.14 7.77
N PHE A 48 3.23 11.86 7.78
CA PHE A 48 3.65 10.87 6.81
C PHE A 48 2.45 10.04 6.32
N VAL A 49 2.37 9.77 5.01
CA VAL A 49 1.24 9.04 4.40
C VAL A 49 1.76 7.90 3.55
N ILE A 50 1.37 6.69 3.93
CA ILE A 50 1.72 5.44 3.27
C ILE A 50 0.50 4.92 2.51
N ARG A 51 0.65 4.70 1.21
CA ARG A 51 -0.38 4.17 0.31
C ARG A 51 0.01 2.81 -0.24
N CYS A 52 -0.99 2.01 -0.61
CA CYS A 52 -0.77 0.66 -1.09
C CYS A 52 -1.02 0.54 -2.60
N ASN A 53 -0.08 -0.10 -3.30
CA ASN A 53 -0.26 -0.68 -4.63
C ASN A 53 -0.63 0.33 -5.73
N LEU A 54 0.01 1.51 -5.73
CA LEU A 54 -0.23 2.62 -6.68
C LEU A 54 -1.70 3.00 -6.86
N ALA A 55 -2.53 2.83 -5.83
CA ALA A 55 -3.93 3.20 -5.91
C ALA A 55 -4.09 4.68 -6.35
N PRO A 56 -5.08 4.98 -7.22
CA PRO A 56 -5.36 6.35 -7.66
C PRO A 56 -5.87 7.19 -6.48
N VAL A 57 -5.60 8.50 -6.52
CA VAL A 57 -5.95 9.43 -5.43
C VAL A 57 -6.72 10.63 -5.93
N GLU A 58 -6.48 11.08 -7.16
CA GLU A 58 -6.97 12.32 -7.71
C GLU A 58 -8.50 12.36 -7.79
N GLU A 59 -9.15 11.31 -8.32
CA GLU A 59 -10.61 11.24 -8.42
C GLU A 59 -11.29 10.97 -7.07
N TYR A 60 -10.51 10.56 -6.06
CA TYR A 60 -11.00 10.14 -4.74
C TYR A 60 -10.53 11.04 -3.61
N ALA A 61 -9.93 12.20 -3.93
CA ALA A 61 -9.23 13.05 -2.98
C ALA A 61 -10.08 13.45 -1.77
N ARG A 62 -11.39 13.62 -1.93
CA ARG A 62 -12.33 13.90 -0.83
C ARG A 62 -12.29 12.83 0.27
N ASP A 63 -12.14 11.57 -0.14
CA ASP A 63 -12.24 10.41 0.74
C ASP A 63 -10.87 9.88 1.15
N VAL A 64 -9.88 9.94 0.26
CA VAL A 64 -8.57 9.30 0.47
C VAL A 64 -7.41 10.28 0.57
N GLY A 65 -7.64 11.58 0.33
CA GLY A 65 -6.60 12.61 0.34
C GLY A 65 -5.65 12.53 -0.86
N MET A 66 -4.81 13.54 -1.04
CA MET A 66 -3.81 13.60 -2.11
C MET A 66 -2.39 13.33 -1.63
N LYS A 67 -2.09 13.64 -0.35
CA LYS A 67 -0.75 13.54 0.22
C LYS A 67 -0.25 12.10 0.13
N THR A 68 0.96 11.93 -0.41
CA THR A 68 1.63 10.64 -0.53
C THR A 68 3.10 10.86 -0.23
N HIS A 69 3.66 10.07 0.67
CA HIS A 69 5.09 10.10 0.96
C HIS A 69 5.77 8.76 0.65
N LEU A 70 5.03 7.67 0.83
CA LEU A 70 5.44 6.34 0.43
C LEU A 70 4.26 5.64 -0.25
N VAL A 71 4.51 5.02 -1.38
CA VAL A 71 3.53 4.14 -2.03
C VAL A 71 4.18 2.83 -2.41
N THR A 72 3.50 1.72 -2.16
CA THR A 72 3.98 0.42 -2.63
C THR A 72 3.56 0.16 -4.06
N MET A 73 4.35 -0.61 -4.80
CA MET A 73 3.97 -1.12 -6.12
C MET A 73 4.27 -2.61 -6.20
N ASN A 74 3.32 -3.44 -5.79
CA ASN A 74 3.41 -4.87 -6.08
C ASN A 74 3.43 -5.08 -7.61
N PRO A 75 4.31 -5.94 -8.17
CA PRO A 75 4.40 -6.14 -9.62
C PRO A 75 3.06 -6.49 -10.28
N SER A 76 2.19 -7.22 -9.57
CA SER A 76 0.83 -7.55 -10.08
C SER A 76 -0.08 -6.35 -10.32
N VAL A 77 0.28 -5.15 -9.85
CA VAL A 77 -0.46 -3.91 -10.15
C VAL A 77 -0.30 -3.51 -11.60
N VAL A 78 0.89 -3.70 -12.18
CA VAL A 78 1.15 -3.37 -13.59
C VAL A 78 0.21 -4.15 -14.50
N GLN A 79 0.01 -5.45 -14.22
CA GLN A 79 -0.98 -6.26 -14.92
C GLN A 79 -2.41 -5.79 -14.68
N ARG A 80 -2.80 -5.66 -13.40
CA ARG A 80 -4.22 -5.53 -13.01
C ARG A 80 -4.79 -4.14 -13.25
N ALA A 81 -3.99 -3.10 -13.09
CA ALA A 81 -4.44 -1.71 -13.18
C ALA A 81 -3.92 -0.99 -14.44
N PHE A 82 -2.90 -1.54 -15.10
CA PHE A 82 -2.26 -0.93 -16.26
C PHE A 82 -2.08 -1.91 -17.44
N GLU A 83 -2.85 -2.99 -17.46
CA GLU A 83 -2.93 -4.00 -18.55
C GLU A 83 -1.57 -4.43 -19.12
N ASP A 84 -0.59 -4.68 -18.23
CA ASP A 84 0.77 -5.08 -18.63
C ASP A 84 1.42 -4.13 -19.66
N LEU A 85 1.00 -2.85 -19.65
CA LEU A 85 1.53 -1.81 -20.52
C LEU A 85 1.44 -2.16 -22.02
N VAL A 86 0.42 -2.92 -22.39
CA VAL A 86 0.21 -3.50 -23.73
C VAL A 86 0.23 -2.47 -24.87
N ASN A 87 -0.20 -1.24 -24.61
CA ASN A 87 -0.25 -0.16 -25.59
C ASN A 87 0.14 1.19 -24.97
N ASP A 88 0.29 2.21 -25.81
CA ASP A 88 0.76 3.53 -25.39
C ASP A 88 -0.21 4.22 -24.44
N THR A 89 -1.52 4.01 -24.57
CA THR A 89 -2.53 4.53 -23.61
C THR A 89 -2.27 4.03 -22.19
N TRP A 90 -1.99 2.74 -22.01
CA TRP A 90 -1.72 2.18 -20.68
C TRP A 90 -0.35 2.57 -20.15
N LYS A 91 0.65 2.66 -21.02
CA LYS A 91 1.97 3.22 -20.68
C LYS A 91 1.86 4.66 -20.21
N ASP A 92 1.11 5.50 -20.91
CA ASP A 92 0.93 6.91 -20.58
C ASP A 92 0.19 7.09 -19.25
N LYS A 93 -0.87 6.31 -19.00
CA LYS A 93 -1.55 6.28 -17.70
C LYS A 93 -0.60 5.89 -16.57
N PHE A 94 0.22 4.87 -16.79
CA PHE A 94 1.19 4.43 -15.79
C PHE A 94 2.27 5.49 -15.55
N LEU A 95 2.81 6.09 -16.60
CA LEU A 95 3.77 7.19 -16.53
C LEU A 95 3.19 8.41 -15.83
N GLN A 96 1.95 8.79 -16.11
CA GLN A 96 1.26 9.87 -15.42
C GLN A 96 1.16 9.58 -13.91
N ARG A 97 0.81 8.34 -13.54
CA ARG A 97 0.77 7.92 -12.14
C ARG A 97 2.13 7.99 -11.48
N LEU A 98 3.19 7.55 -12.15
CA LEU A 98 4.56 7.63 -11.65
C LEU A 98 5.01 9.09 -11.48
N LYS A 99 4.71 9.96 -12.44
CA LYS A 99 5.01 11.40 -12.37
C LYS A 99 4.28 12.09 -11.22
N SER A 100 3.04 11.70 -10.92
CA SER A 100 2.27 12.31 -9.82
C SER A 100 2.80 11.97 -8.42
N LEU A 101 3.72 11.00 -8.30
CA LEU A 101 4.34 10.66 -7.03
C LEU A 101 5.39 11.66 -6.55
N ASN A 102 5.98 12.44 -7.46
CA ASN A 102 6.96 13.50 -7.22
C ASN A 102 7.66 13.51 -5.84
N GLU A 103 8.90 13.04 -5.80
CA GLU A 103 9.75 12.91 -4.60
C GLU A 103 9.30 11.84 -3.58
N SER A 104 8.14 11.21 -3.76
CA SER A 104 7.71 10.09 -2.90
C SER A 104 8.63 8.88 -3.00
N ILE A 105 8.58 8.05 -1.95
CA ILE A 105 9.20 6.73 -1.96
C ILE A 105 8.33 5.75 -2.73
N LEU A 106 8.87 5.16 -3.80
CA LEU A 106 8.26 4.07 -4.54
C LEU A 106 8.83 2.73 -4.03
N TRP A 107 8.05 2.02 -3.23
CA TRP A 107 8.46 0.78 -2.59
C TRP A 107 8.05 -0.44 -3.43
N ILE A 108 9.02 -1.09 -4.08
CA ILE A 108 8.80 -2.14 -5.08
C ILE A 108 9.26 -3.50 -4.52
N PRO A 109 8.35 -4.38 -4.05
CA PRO A 109 8.69 -5.72 -3.57
C PRO A 109 9.03 -6.69 -4.71
N ALA A 110 10.10 -6.38 -5.45
CA ALA A 110 10.51 -7.07 -6.68
C ALA A 110 10.72 -8.58 -6.47
N PHE A 111 11.19 -8.97 -5.29
CA PHE A 111 11.53 -10.36 -4.98
C PHE A 111 10.40 -11.14 -4.31
N MET A 112 9.25 -10.50 -4.02
CA MET A 112 8.22 -11.11 -3.19
C MET A 112 7.14 -11.84 -4.01
N ALA A 113 6.99 -11.57 -5.30
CA ALA A 113 5.99 -12.19 -6.17
C ALA A 113 6.67 -12.96 -7.30
N LYS A 114 6.37 -14.25 -7.45
CA LYS A 114 6.89 -15.10 -8.54
C LYS A 114 6.36 -14.57 -9.89
N GLY A 115 7.23 -14.39 -10.89
CA GLY A 115 6.83 -13.89 -12.21
C GLY A 115 6.58 -12.37 -12.24
N GLY A 116 7.09 -11.65 -11.24
CA GLY A 116 7.03 -10.19 -11.17
C GLY A 116 8.26 -9.51 -11.77
N GLU A 117 9.31 -10.26 -12.09
CA GLU A 117 10.63 -9.76 -12.47
C GLU A 117 10.58 -8.90 -13.74
N GLU A 118 9.89 -9.38 -14.77
CA GLU A 118 9.75 -8.66 -16.05
C GLU A 118 9.02 -7.33 -15.88
N ARG A 119 7.92 -7.31 -15.11
CA ARG A 119 7.18 -6.08 -14.82
C ARG A 119 8.01 -5.08 -14.03
N VAL A 120 8.82 -5.56 -13.08
CA VAL A 120 9.75 -4.68 -12.35
C VAL A 120 10.76 -4.07 -13.29
N GLU A 121 11.28 -4.84 -14.25
CA GLU A 121 12.23 -4.33 -15.24
C GLU A 121 11.60 -3.28 -16.15
N TRP A 122 10.37 -3.48 -16.63
CA TRP A 122 9.64 -2.46 -17.40
C TRP A 122 9.45 -1.16 -16.61
N VAL A 123 9.11 -1.27 -15.33
CA VAL A 123 8.93 -0.10 -14.46
C VAL A 123 10.27 0.62 -14.26
N ASN A 124 11.35 -0.13 -14.01
CA ASN A 124 12.68 0.46 -13.84
C ASN A 124 13.14 1.18 -15.11
N ASP A 125 12.93 0.58 -16.29
CA ASP A 125 13.25 1.19 -17.59
C ASP A 125 12.49 2.51 -17.78
N LEU A 126 11.18 2.53 -17.49
CA LEU A 126 10.37 3.75 -17.58
C LEU A 126 10.84 4.84 -16.62
N ILE A 127 11.21 4.49 -15.38
CA ILE A 127 11.72 5.45 -14.39
C ILE A 127 13.00 6.12 -14.90
N ILE A 128 13.95 5.33 -15.40
CA ILE A 128 15.24 5.82 -15.91
C ILE A 128 15.02 6.64 -17.18
N LYS A 129 14.35 6.07 -18.19
CA LYS A 129 14.14 6.68 -19.50
C LYS A 129 13.42 8.02 -19.42
N HIS A 130 12.42 8.13 -18.55
CA HIS A 130 11.60 9.34 -18.40
C HIS A 130 12.04 10.24 -17.24
N HIS A 131 13.17 9.94 -16.59
CA HIS A 131 13.71 10.72 -15.47
C HIS A 131 12.65 10.99 -14.38
N ILE A 132 11.91 9.95 -14.01
CA ILE A 132 10.83 10.06 -13.03
C ILE A 132 11.42 10.40 -11.65
N ASN A 133 10.97 11.51 -11.06
CA ASN A 133 11.41 11.96 -9.75
C ASN A 133 10.76 11.15 -8.61
N VAL A 134 11.31 9.97 -8.31
CA VAL A 134 10.89 9.11 -7.18
C VAL A 134 12.09 8.49 -6.48
N HIS A 135 11.95 8.22 -5.19
CA HIS A 135 12.94 7.49 -4.40
C HIS A 135 12.58 6.00 -4.39
N THR A 136 13.26 5.19 -5.18
CA THR A 136 13.00 3.75 -5.25
C THR A 136 13.51 2.99 -4.02
N ALA A 137 12.75 2.00 -3.58
CA ALA A 137 13.14 1.10 -2.49
C ALA A 137 12.76 -0.35 -2.80
N TYR A 138 13.73 -1.26 -2.76
CA TYR A 138 13.55 -2.67 -3.10
C TYR A 138 13.76 -3.57 -1.86
N PRO A 139 12.71 -3.85 -1.08
CA PRO A 139 12.79 -4.71 0.10
C PRO A 139 13.23 -6.13 -0.24
N SER A 140 14.08 -6.72 0.61
CA SER A 140 14.47 -8.11 0.48
C SER A 140 13.38 -9.08 0.98
N LEU A 141 13.42 -10.33 0.51
CA LEU A 141 12.56 -11.41 1.00
C LEU A 141 12.71 -11.65 2.51
N ARG A 142 13.88 -11.35 3.10
CA ARG A 142 14.11 -11.48 4.55
C ARG A 142 13.18 -10.58 5.36
N LEU A 143 12.85 -9.40 4.85
CA LEU A 143 11.92 -8.48 5.50
C LEU A 143 10.52 -9.10 5.61
N LEU A 144 10.03 -9.73 4.54
CA LEU A 144 8.73 -10.41 4.54
C LEU A 144 8.71 -11.56 5.55
N HIS A 145 9.79 -12.35 5.63
CA HIS A 145 9.91 -13.43 6.61
C HIS A 145 9.95 -12.92 8.05
N ALA A 146 10.67 -11.82 8.31
CA ALA A 146 10.73 -11.21 9.64
C ALA A 146 9.35 -10.70 10.08
N VAL A 147 8.63 -10.01 9.20
CA VAL A 147 7.27 -9.52 9.47
C VAL A 147 6.32 -10.68 9.72
N ARG A 148 6.36 -11.72 8.88
CA ARG A 148 5.57 -12.94 9.10
C ARG A 148 5.90 -13.58 10.46
N GLY A 149 7.18 -13.69 10.80
CA GLY A 149 7.64 -14.23 12.07
C GLY A 149 7.07 -13.47 13.27
N TYR A 150 7.13 -12.13 13.24
CA TYR A 150 6.55 -11.28 14.28
C TYR A 150 5.05 -11.57 14.52
N TRP A 151 4.25 -11.64 13.45
CA TRP A 151 2.82 -11.92 13.57
C TRP A 151 2.54 -13.34 14.06
N LEU A 152 3.33 -14.33 13.64
CA LEU A 152 3.21 -15.71 14.12
C LEU A 152 3.50 -15.80 15.62
N THR A 153 4.54 -15.13 16.13
CA THR A 153 4.84 -15.08 17.57
C THR A 153 3.70 -14.43 18.36
N ASN A 154 2.97 -13.50 17.74
CA ASN A 154 1.78 -12.86 18.32
C ASN A 154 0.47 -13.63 18.05
N LYS A 155 0.54 -14.93 17.74
CA LYS A 155 -0.61 -15.84 17.52
C LYS A 155 -1.52 -15.42 16.35
N VAL A 156 -0.98 -14.66 15.39
CA VAL A 156 -1.66 -14.28 14.15
C VAL A 156 -1.13 -15.18 13.02
N HIS A 157 -1.80 -16.31 12.82
CA HIS A 157 -1.40 -17.38 11.90
C HIS A 157 -1.66 -17.05 10.42
N ILE A 158 -0.92 -16.09 9.88
CA ILE A 158 -0.98 -15.68 8.47
C ILE A 158 0.06 -16.43 7.63
N LYS A 159 -0.37 -16.99 6.49
CA LYS A 159 0.55 -17.63 5.53
C LYS A 159 1.48 -16.60 4.90
N ARG A 160 0.90 -15.49 4.42
CA ARG A 160 1.61 -14.38 3.78
C ARG A 160 0.96 -13.04 4.21
N PRO A 161 1.73 -12.12 4.82
CA PRO A 161 1.25 -10.78 5.13
C PRO A 161 0.72 -10.05 3.89
N THR A 162 -0.41 -9.35 4.02
CA THR A 162 -0.80 -8.34 3.01
C THR A 162 0.17 -7.16 3.00
N THR A 163 0.12 -6.37 1.93
CA THR A 163 0.81 -5.07 1.88
C THR A 163 0.43 -4.18 3.07
N GLY A 164 -0.85 -4.16 3.48
CA GLY A 164 -1.33 -3.29 4.55
C GLY A 164 -0.68 -3.62 5.90
N ILE A 165 -0.74 -4.89 6.33
CA ILE A 165 -0.13 -5.30 7.60
C ILE A 165 1.40 -5.21 7.56
N LEU A 166 2.00 -5.40 6.38
CA LEU A 166 3.43 -5.19 6.18
C LEU A 166 3.79 -3.72 6.40
N MET A 167 3.07 -2.78 5.78
CA MET A 167 3.30 -1.35 5.96
C MET A 167 3.06 -0.89 7.40
N TYR A 168 2.03 -1.39 8.07
CA TYR A 168 1.83 -1.15 9.50
C TYR A 168 3.05 -1.59 10.33
N THR A 169 3.52 -2.82 10.11
CA THR A 169 4.68 -3.36 10.84
C THR A 169 5.93 -2.50 10.62
N LEU A 170 6.18 -2.04 9.40
CA LEU A 170 7.30 -1.14 9.11
C LEU A 170 7.14 0.22 9.78
N ALA A 171 5.93 0.80 9.72
CA ALA A 171 5.63 2.11 10.29
C ALA A 171 5.92 2.18 11.80
N THR A 172 5.76 1.08 12.54
CA THR A 172 6.12 1.01 13.98
C THR A 172 7.58 1.37 14.29
N ARG A 173 8.47 1.37 13.29
CA ARG A 173 9.89 1.70 13.45
C ARG A 173 10.20 3.19 13.30
N PHE A 174 9.28 3.97 12.74
CA PHE A 174 9.52 5.37 12.38
C PHE A 174 8.30 6.29 12.61
N CYS A 175 7.21 5.80 13.19
CA CYS A 175 6.00 6.57 13.49
C CYS A 175 5.66 6.45 14.97
N ASN A 176 5.41 7.57 15.65
CA ASN A 176 4.98 7.57 17.05
C ASN A 176 3.50 7.17 17.21
N ARG A 177 2.64 7.60 16.27
CA ARG A 177 1.22 7.25 16.19
C ARG A 177 0.86 6.82 14.77
N ILE A 178 0.05 5.77 14.67
CA ILE A 178 -0.38 5.20 13.38
C ILE A 178 -1.92 5.15 13.33
N ASP A 179 -2.46 5.78 12.30
CA ASP A 179 -3.89 5.79 11.99
C ASP A 179 -4.11 5.03 10.66
N LEU A 180 -5.02 4.07 10.67
CA LEU A 180 -5.31 3.16 9.57
C LEU A 180 -6.64 3.53 8.91
N TYR A 181 -6.62 3.67 7.59
CA TYR A 181 -7.78 4.00 6.76
C TYR A 181 -7.94 2.95 5.66
N GLY A 182 -9.16 2.54 5.34
CA GLY A 182 -9.38 1.58 4.23
C GLY A 182 -8.94 0.14 4.54
N PHE A 183 -8.84 -0.22 5.82
CA PHE A 183 -8.59 -1.59 6.28
C PHE A 183 -9.92 -2.27 6.59
N TRP A 184 -10.63 -2.72 5.55
CA TRP A 184 -11.92 -3.40 5.70
C TRP A 184 -12.04 -4.55 4.68
N PRO A 185 -11.86 -5.81 5.10
CA PRO A 185 -11.89 -6.96 4.23
C PRO A 185 -13.26 -7.67 4.23
N PHE A 186 -14.35 -6.92 4.18
CA PHE A 186 -15.69 -7.49 4.16
C PHE A 186 -16.56 -6.80 3.11
N SER A 187 -17.40 -7.58 2.44
CA SER A 187 -18.30 -7.12 1.37
C SER A 187 -19.48 -6.27 1.84
N ARG A 188 -19.64 -6.12 3.16
CA ARG A 188 -20.66 -5.30 3.79
C ARG A 188 -20.04 -4.45 4.88
N ASP A 189 -20.57 -3.26 5.11
CA ASP A 189 -20.19 -2.39 6.24
C ASP A 189 -20.93 -2.80 7.53
N LEU A 190 -20.77 -2.01 8.59
CA LEU A 190 -21.45 -2.22 9.88
C LEU A 190 -22.99 -2.07 9.78
N HIS A 191 -23.50 -1.38 8.75
CA HIS A 191 -24.91 -1.16 8.47
C HIS A 191 -25.47 -2.10 7.39
N GLN A 192 -24.72 -3.15 7.03
CA GLN A 192 -25.06 -4.12 5.97
C GLN A 192 -25.11 -3.57 4.54
N ASN A 193 -24.64 -2.34 4.30
CA ASN A 193 -24.53 -1.79 2.95
C ASN A 193 -23.40 -2.49 2.18
N PRO A 194 -23.55 -2.73 0.87
CA PRO A 194 -22.50 -3.31 0.06
C PRO A 194 -21.24 -2.44 0.02
N VAL A 195 -20.08 -3.06 0.22
CA VAL A 195 -18.76 -2.40 0.17
C VAL A 195 -17.95 -3.00 -0.97
N LYS A 196 -17.50 -2.16 -1.92
CA LYS A 196 -16.59 -2.59 -3.00
C LYS A 196 -15.27 -3.11 -2.41
N TYR A 197 -14.63 -4.05 -3.11
CA TYR A 197 -13.34 -4.57 -2.65
C TYR A 197 -12.26 -3.49 -2.66
N HIS A 198 -12.16 -2.73 -3.75
CA HIS A 198 -11.40 -1.50 -3.78
C HIS A 198 -12.28 -0.28 -4.01
N TYR A 199 -11.83 0.89 -3.56
CA TYR A 199 -12.56 2.15 -3.80
C TYR A 199 -12.53 2.59 -5.28
N TYR A 200 -11.58 2.09 -6.08
CA TYR A 200 -11.29 2.61 -7.42
C TYR A 200 -11.57 1.65 -8.58
N ASP A 201 -11.79 0.36 -8.34
CA ASP A 201 -11.98 -0.63 -9.40
C ASP A 201 -13.24 -1.48 -9.23
N SER A 202 -13.44 -2.39 -10.17
CA SER A 202 -14.56 -3.34 -10.21
C SER A 202 -14.17 -4.74 -9.70
N LEU A 203 -12.98 -4.89 -9.08
CA LEU A 203 -12.55 -6.17 -8.55
C LEU A 203 -13.53 -6.64 -7.47
N LYS A 204 -13.80 -7.95 -7.48
CA LYS A 204 -14.65 -8.61 -6.51
C LYS A 204 -13.80 -9.32 -5.46
N TYR A 205 -14.42 -9.62 -4.32
CA TYR A 205 -13.81 -10.37 -3.23
C TYR A 205 -13.42 -11.77 -3.69
N GLY A 206 -12.13 -12.00 -3.96
CA GLY A 206 -11.59 -13.31 -4.39
C GLY A 206 -10.88 -14.10 -3.29
N TYR A 207 -10.62 -13.48 -2.13
CA TYR A 207 -9.84 -14.06 -1.03
C TYR A 207 -10.67 -14.87 -0.03
N THR A 208 -11.99 -14.91 -0.18
CA THR A 208 -12.86 -15.80 0.60
C THR A 208 -12.77 -17.25 0.12
N SER A 209 -12.19 -17.49 -1.06
CA SER A 209 -11.75 -18.83 -1.47
C SER A 209 -10.51 -19.22 -0.66
N GLN A 210 -10.47 -20.43 -0.11
CA GLN A 210 -9.29 -20.96 0.62
C GLN A 210 -7.98 -20.99 -0.22
N ALA A 211 -8.05 -20.65 -1.51
CA ALA A 211 -6.92 -20.58 -2.43
C ALA A 211 -6.11 -19.27 -2.32
N GLY A 212 -6.65 -18.22 -1.69
CA GLY A 212 -5.95 -16.93 -1.54
C GLY A 212 -4.73 -17.03 -0.62
N PRO A 213 -3.60 -16.35 -0.93
CA PRO A 213 -2.40 -16.41 -0.10
C PRO A 213 -2.52 -15.65 1.23
N HIS A 214 -3.54 -14.80 1.38
CA HIS A 214 -3.72 -13.87 2.48
C HIS A 214 -4.93 -14.25 3.34
N ALA A 215 -4.81 -14.08 4.67
CA ALA A 215 -5.92 -14.25 5.60
C ALA A 215 -6.41 -12.88 6.10
N MET A 216 -6.94 -12.06 5.19
CA MET A 216 -7.30 -10.66 5.49
C MET A 216 -8.26 -10.48 6.67
N PRO A 217 -9.32 -11.31 6.86
CA PRO A 217 -10.16 -11.23 8.05
C PRO A 217 -9.39 -11.44 9.37
N LEU A 218 -8.39 -12.32 9.37
CA LEU A 218 -7.54 -12.56 10.52
C LEU A 218 -6.60 -11.37 10.79
N GLU A 219 -6.03 -10.79 9.73
CA GLU A 219 -5.23 -9.55 9.84
C GLU A 219 -6.07 -8.40 10.39
N PHE A 220 -7.29 -8.20 9.89
CA PHE A 220 -8.21 -7.19 10.39
C PHE A 220 -8.55 -7.41 11.87
N LYS A 221 -8.83 -8.65 12.29
CA LYS A 221 -9.06 -8.98 13.69
C LYS A 221 -7.87 -8.58 14.57
N ALA A 222 -6.64 -8.84 14.12
CA ALA A 222 -5.44 -8.45 14.83
C ALA A 222 -5.31 -6.91 14.94
N LEU A 223 -5.50 -6.19 13.84
CA LEU A 223 -5.45 -4.72 13.81
C LEU A 223 -6.56 -4.10 14.67
N LYS A 224 -7.77 -4.69 14.68
CA LYS A 224 -8.87 -4.28 15.54
C LYS A 224 -8.53 -4.47 17.02
N ASN A 225 -7.89 -5.58 17.39
CA ASN A 225 -7.45 -5.79 18.77
C ASN A 225 -6.40 -4.75 19.19
N LEU A 226 -5.44 -4.42 18.32
CA LEU A 226 -4.46 -3.36 18.57
C LEU A 226 -5.14 -1.99 18.70
N HIS A 227 -6.18 -1.72 17.91
CA HIS A 227 -6.99 -0.53 18.05
C HIS A 227 -7.66 -0.43 19.41
N LEU A 228 -8.29 -1.52 19.87
CA LEU A 228 -8.94 -1.58 21.19
C LEU A 228 -7.95 -1.40 22.36
N GLN A 229 -6.68 -1.73 22.14
CA GLN A 229 -5.60 -1.54 23.11
C GLN A 229 -4.96 -0.14 23.04
N GLY A 230 -5.41 0.73 22.12
CA GLY A 230 -4.84 2.07 21.92
C GLY A 230 -3.49 2.08 21.19
N ALA A 231 -3.04 0.96 20.63
CA ALA A 231 -1.75 0.87 19.92
C ALA A 231 -1.80 1.47 18.50
N LEU A 232 -3.00 1.64 17.94
CA LEU A 232 -3.26 2.31 16.66
C LEU A 232 -4.69 2.86 16.62
N LYS A 233 -4.99 3.79 15.71
CA LYS A 233 -6.38 4.15 15.38
C LYS A 233 -6.82 3.39 14.13
N LEU A 234 -7.95 2.68 14.17
CA LEU A 234 -8.51 1.98 13.01
C LEU A 234 -9.82 2.66 12.59
N THR A 235 -9.79 3.40 11.48
CA THR A 235 -10.95 4.13 10.95
C THR A 235 -11.70 3.27 9.93
N VAL A 236 -12.94 2.89 10.26
CA VAL A 236 -13.82 2.02 9.44
C VAL A 236 -15.14 2.70 9.05
N GLY A 237 -15.20 4.03 9.12
CA GLY A 237 -16.39 4.82 8.84
C GLY A 237 -16.05 6.23 8.36
N LYS A 238 -17.01 7.14 8.49
CA LYS A 238 -16.80 8.56 8.14
C LYS A 238 -15.80 9.21 9.09
N CYS A 239 -15.01 10.12 8.55
CA CYS A 239 -14.21 11.03 9.36
C CYS A 239 -15.04 12.27 9.69
N GLU A 240 -14.90 12.78 10.90
CA GLU A 240 -15.52 14.04 11.28
C GLU A 240 -14.79 15.17 10.56
N SER A 241 -15.55 16.11 10.00
CA SER A 241 -14.96 17.36 9.51
C SER A 241 -14.28 18.00 10.72
N ALA A 242 -12.95 18.19 10.65
CA ALA A 242 -12.28 19.10 11.57
C ALA A 242 -13.06 20.43 11.52
N THR A 243 -13.67 20.79 12.65
CA THR A 243 -14.37 22.06 12.84
C THR A 243 -13.36 23.19 12.91
#